data_AF-A0A525CHU4-F1
#
_entry.id   AF-A0A525CHU4-F1
#
_cell.length_a   1.000
_cell.length_b   1.000
_cell.length_c   1.000
_cell.angle_alpha   90.00
_cell.angle_beta   90.00
_cell.angle_gamma   90.00
#
_symmetry.space_group_name_H-M   'P 1'
#
loop_
_entity.id
_entity.type
_entity.pdbx_description
1 polymer ?
#
loop_
_entity_poly.entity_id
_entity_poly.type
_entity_poly.pdbx_seq_one_letter_code
_entity_poly.pdbx_strand_id
1 'polypeptide(L)'
;MKKLACLFVLMGAVSVANAAPVYLTAAAEPWNTNANIDNFNAAFGAGGWDRAVFGDAGLFDDTSDFLYIDGGDGNTQDFENWMNANRTDLEGFVSAGGSVFVNAARWGGTDNFNLGFGATMDYSGNHAETCTLTTDHFAAAGTVFTGNGCAHDIVISGADFDTLAVSTHGDILVEKDFGLGHIMLGGMTTTNWHGANGFDIRVNMLQYGAGLAGEVPEPAIVALFGLGLAGLGFSRRKAK
;
A
#
# COMPACT_ATOMS: atom_id res chain seq x y z
N MET A 1 20.46 15.96 57.31
CA MET A 1 19.25 15.57 56.56
C MET A 1 19.54 15.73 55.07
N LYS A 2 19.83 14.63 54.36
CA LYS A 2 20.16 14.63 52.93
C LYS A 2 18.84 14.63 52.14
N LYS A 3 18.55 15.71 51.40
CA LYS A 3 17.39 15.77 50.51
C LYS A 3 17.73 15.01 49.23
N LEU A 4 17.04 13.89 49.03
CA LEU A 4 17.08 13.11 47.80
C LEU A 4 16.13 13.81 46.80
N ALA A 5 16.67 14.33 45.70
CA ALA A 5 15.85 14.87 44.61
C ALA A 5 15.50 13.71 43.67
N CYS A 6 14.22 13.33 43.63
CA CYS A 6 13.70 12.44 42.60
C CYS A 6 13.65 13.20 41.27
N LEU A 7 14.45 12.75 40.30
CA LEU A 7 14.35 13.17 38.92
C LEU A 7 13.17 12.41 38.29
N PHE A 8 12.04 13.09 38.11
CA PHE A 8 10.94 12.59 37.28
C PHE A 8 11.37 12.70 35.81
N VAL A 9 11.62 11.57 35.16
CA VAL A 9 11.70 11.50 33.70
C VAL A 9 10.27 11.52 33.18
N LEU A 10 9.86 12.65 32.62
CA LEU A 10 8.61 12.79 31.89
C LEU A 10 8.79 12.04 30.56
N MET A 11 8.34 10.78 30.48
CA MET A 11 8.10 10.13 29.19
C MET A 11 6.88 10.80 28.57
N GLY A 12 7.10 11.89 27.82
CA GLY A 12 6.08 12.43 26.93
C GLY A 12 5.83 11.39 25.84
N ALA A 13 4.57 10.98 25.68
CA ALA A 13 4.17 10.28 24.47
C ALA A 13 4.39 11.24 23.30
N VAL A 14 5.39 10.96 22.47
CA VAL A 14 5.52 11.59 21.17
C VAL A 14 4.43 10.93 20.33
N SER A 15 3.35 11.65 20.08
CA SER A 15 2.45 11.30 18.98
C SER A 15 3.21 11.63 17.69
N VAL A 16 3.88 10.64 17.10
CA VAL A 16 4.29 10.71 15.71
C VAL A 16 3.02 10.80 14.87
N ALA A 17 2.94 11.79 13.99
CA ALA A 17 1.86 11.85 13.01
C ALA A 17 2.11 10.70 12.01
N ASN A 18 1.10 9.84 11.78
CA ASN A 18 1.20 8.83 10.72
C ASN A 18 1.47 9.52 9.39
N ALA A 19 2.31 8.90 8.57
CA ALA A 19 2.67 9.45 7.29
C ALA A 19 1.47 9.38 6.32
N ALA A 20 1.38 10.31 5.38
CA ALA A 20 0.21 10.39 4.50
C ALA A 20 0.16 9.17 3.55
N PRO A 21 -1.04 8.61 3.26
CA PRO A 21 -1.22 7.64 2.20
C PRO A 21 -0.70 8.16 0.86
N VAL A 22 0.02 7.34 0.11
CA VAL A 22 0.52 7.69 -1.22
C VAL A 22 -0.24 6.91 -2.29
N TYR A 23 -0.73 7.64 -3.31
CA TYR A 23 -1.21 7.07 -4.56
C TYR A 23 -0.13 7.19 -5.64
N LEU A 24 0.38 6.05 -6.10
CA LEU A 24 1.36 5.93 -7.18
C LEU A 24 0.72 5.42 -8.47
N THR A 25 0.88 6.16 -9.57
CA THR A 25 0.48 5.71 -10.92
C THR A 25 1.37 6.37 -12.00
N ALA A 26 1.02 6.31 -13.28
CA ALA A 26 1.76 7.06 -14.30
C ALA A 26 1.43 8.57 -14.26
N ALA A 27 2.03 9.36 -15.15
CA ALA A 27 1.70 10.78 -15.25
C ALA A 27 0.21 11.01 -15.58
N ALA A 28 -0.34 10.19 -16.50
CA ALA A 28 -1.76 10.15 -16.81
C ALA A 28 -2.48 9.13 -15.90
N GLU A 29 -3.74 9.41 -15.57
CA GLU A 29 -4.56 8.47 -14.80
C GLU A 29 -4.97 7.27 -15.65
N PRO A 30 -5.07 6.06 -15.05
CA PRO A 30 -5.60 4.89 -15.73
C PRO A 30 -6.96 5.19 -16.36
N TRP A 31 -7.18 4.68 -17.57
CA TRP A 31 -8.40 4.89 -18.35
C TRP A 31 -8.71 6.36 -18.71
N ASN A 32 -7.77 7.30 -18.51
CA ASN A 32 -8.00 8.74 -18.62
C ASN A 32 -9.18 9.23 -17.75
N THR A 33 -9.35 8.69 -16.55
CA THR A 33 -10.41 9.09 -15.61
C THR A 33 -9.85 9.50 -14.26
N ASN A 34 -10.57 10.32 -13.50
CA ASN A 34 -10.19 10.70 -12.14
C ASN A 34 -10.69 9.72 -11.07
N ALA A 35 -11.10 8.49 -11.45
CA ALA A 35 -11.79 7.58 -10.53
C ALA A 35 -10.96 7.27 -9.26
N ASN A 36 -9.67 7.00 -9.41
CA ASN A 36 -8.79 6.75 -8.25
C ASN A 36 -8.59 7.99 -7.39
N ILE A 37 -8.45 9.17 -8.00
CA ILE A 37 -8.38 10.46 -7.29
C ILE A 37 -9.66 10.67 -6.45
N ASP A 38 -10.83 10.40 -7.03
CA ASP A 38 -12.12 10.52 -6.33
C ASP A 38 -12.23 9.49 -5.19
N ASN A 39 -11.76 8.26 -5.40
CA ASN A 39 -11.70 7.24 -4.35
C ASN A 39 -10.77 7.64 -3.20
N PHE A 40 -9.59 8.20 -3.49
CA PHE A 40 -8.65 8.69 -2.49
C PHE A 40 -9.20 9.89 -1.71
N ASN A 41 -9.82 10.84 -2.40
CA ASN A 41 -10.50 11.97 -1.77
C ASN A 41 -11.61 11.52 -0.82
N ALA A 42 -12.35 10.47 -1.16
CA ALA A 42 -13.37 9.91 -0.28
C ALA A 42 -12.78 9.12 0.89
N ALA A 43 -11.69 8.36 0.68
CA ALA A 43 -11.06 7.54 1.70
C ALA A 43 -10.33 8.36 2.77
N PHE A 44 -9.57 9.37 2.34
CA PHE A 44 -8.61 10.09 3.17
C PHE A 44 -8.87 11.60 3.26
N GLY A 45 -9.83 12.12 2.49
CA GLY A 45 -10.09 13.55 2.38
C GLY A 45 -9.17 14.23 1.35
N ALA A 46 -9.69 15.24 0.66
CA ALA A 46 -8.88 16.02 -0.28
C ALA A 46 -7.72 16.72 0.45
N GLY A 47 -6.49 16.46 -0.01
CA GLY A 47 -5.26 16.93 0.64
C GLY A 47 -4.80 16.11 1.85
N GLY A 48 -5.47 14.99 2.14
CA GLY A 48 -5.06 14.02 3.18
C GLY A 48 -4.20 12.86 2.67
N TRP A 49 -3.75 12.94 1.43
CA TRP A 49 -2.97 11.92 0.72
C TRP A 49 -2.06 12.60 -0.30
N ASP A 50 -0.98 11.94 -0.68
CA ASP A 50 -0.01 12.43 -1.65
C ASP A 50 -0.09 11.63 -2.96
N ARG A 51 0.10 12.31 -4.09
CA ARG A 51 0.20 11.67 -5.40
C ARG A 51 1.67 11.59 -5.81
N ALA A 52 2.09 10.42 -6.25
CA ALA A 52 3.38 10.17 -6.85
C ALA A 52 3.22 9.58 -8.27
N VAL A 53 4.27 9.65 -9.07
CA VAL A 53 4.31 9.04 -10.40
C VAL A 53 5.43 8.01 -10.56
N PHE A 54 5.25 7.04 -11.45
CA PHE A 54 6.30 6.10 -11.85
C PHE A 54 7.51 6.86 -12.41
N GLY A 55 8.53 7.05 -11.58
CA GLY A 55 9.71 7.87 -11.89
C GLY A 55 10.14 8.78 -10.73
N ASP A 56 9.25 9.02 -9.78
CA ASP A 56 9.60 9.69 -8.52
C ASP A 56 10.52 8.79 -7.68
N ALA A 57 11.44 9.41 -6.97
CA ALA A 57 12.38 8.76 -6.06
C ALA A 57 11.95 8.99 -4.59
N GLY A 58 12.47 8.16 -3.68
CA GLY A 58 12.23 8.31 -2.24
C GLY A 58 10.84 7.84 -1.76
N LEU A 59 10.15 7.01 -2.55
CA LEU A 59 8.83 6.48 -2.19
C LEU A 59 8.83 5.56 -0.97
N PHE A 60 10.01 5.07 -0.58
CA PHE A 60 10.19 4.19 0.57
C PHE A 60 10.93 4.87 1.73
N ASP A 61 11.21 6.17 1.61
CA ASP A 61 11.91 6.96 2.62
C ASP A 61 10.87 7.58 3.58
N ASP A 62 10.44 6.85 4.61
CA ASP A 62 9.72 7.27 5.84
C ASP A 62 8.53 8.27 5.74
N THR A 63 8.09 8.60 4.53
CA THR A 63 7.05 9.60 4.25
C THR A 63 5.70 8.98 3.94
N SER A 64 5.59 7.65 3.92
CA SER A 64 4.32 6.95 3.74
C SER A 64 4.35 5.59 4.41
N ASP A 65 3.35 5.30 5.24
CA ASP A 65 3.16 3.96 5.81
C ASP A 65 2.26 3.09 4.90
N PHE A 66 1.57 3.70 3.93
CA PHE A 66 0.71 3.03 2.96
C PHE A 66 0.92 3.53 1.52
N LEU A 67 1.07 2.59 0.59
CA LEU A 67 1.19 2.83 -0.85
C LEU A 67 0.05 2.11 -1.60
N TYR A 68 -0.76 2.86 -2.36
CA TYR A 68 -1.61 2.30 -3.41
C TYR A 68 -0.94 2.50 -4.76
N ILE A 69 -0.74 1.41 -5.51
CA ILE A 69 -0.02 1.41 -6.78
C ILE A 69 -0.99 0.98 -7.87
N ASP A 70 -1.26 1.84 -8.86
CA ASP A 70 -2.18 1.52 -9.95
C ASP A 70 -1.50 1.49 -11.33
N GLY A 71 -1.55 0.33 -11.98
CA GLY A 71 -1.00 0.05 -13.30
C GLY A 71 -2.02 -0.25 -14.39
N GLY A 72 -3.28 0.18 -14.22
CA GLY A 72 -4.37 -0.08 -15.18
C GLY A 72 -4.13 0.44 -16.60
N ASP A 73 -5.13 0.28 -17.49
CA ASP A 73 -5.04 0.70 -18.90
C ASP A 73 -4.50 2.12 -19.09
N GLY A 74 -3.66 2.26 -20.12
CA GLY A 74 -2.83 3.43 -20.37
C GLY A 74 -1.50 3.42 -19.62
N ASN A 75 -1.39 2.68 -18.51
CA ASN A 75 -0.23 2.72 -17.60
C ASN A 75 0.50 1.38 -17.45
N THR A 76 0.03 0.32 -18.11
CA THR A 76 0.57 -1.05 -17.96
C THR A 76 2.08 -1.15 -18.13
N GLN A 77 2.64 -0.60 -19.21
CA GLN A 77 4.07 -0.71 -19.48
C GLN A 77 4.93 0.03 -18.43
N ASP A 78 4.49 1.20 -17.98
CA ASP A 78 5.19 2.00 -16.97
C ASP A 78 5.14 1.31 -15.61
N PHE A 79 3.98 0.73 -15.26
CA PHE A 79 3.81 -0.08 -14.07
C PHE A 79 4.75 -1.29 -14.06
N GLU A 80 4.79 -2.06 -15.15
CA GLU A 80 5.64 -3.25 -15.24
C GLU A 80 7.13 -2.90 -15.14
N ASN A 81 7.54 -1.81 -15.78
CA ASN A 81 8.90 -1.29 -15.69
C ASN A 81 9.25 -0.86 -14.26
N TRP A 82 8.35 -0.11 -13.61
CA TRP A 82 8.55 0.36 -12.24
C TRP A 82 8.60 -0.80 -11.25
N MET A 83 7.67 -1.75 -11.34
CA MET A 83 7.65 -2.95 -10.50
C MET A 83 8.93 -3.77 -10.69
N ASN A 84 9.39 -3.98 -11.92
CA ASN A 84 10.65 -4.70 -12.16
C ASN A 84 11.87 -4.00 -11.57
N ALA A 85 11.89 -2.65 -11.55
CA ALA A 85 12.97 -1.87 -11.00
C ALA A 85 12.95 -1.79 -9.46
N ASN A 86 11.76 -1.76 -8.84
CA ASN A 86 11.59 -1.45 -7.42
C ASN A 86 11.11 -2.62 -6.56
N ARG A 87 10.89 -3.82 -7.13
CA ARG A 87 10.33 -4.98 -6.41
C ARG A 87 11.04 -5.28 -5.08
N THR A 88 12.38 -5.28 -5.09
CA THR A 88 13.17 -5.59 -3.88
C THR A 88 13.00 -4.52 -2.81
N ASP A 89 12.95 -3.24 -3.19
CA ASP A 89 12.77 -2.14 -2.25
C ASP A 89 11.32 -2.13 -1.71
N LEU A 90 10.34 -2.43 -2.57
CA LEU A 90 8.93 -2.60 -2.17
C LEU A 90 8.76 -3.76 -1.19
N GLU A 91 9.38 -4.91 -1.44
CA GLU A 91 9.39 -6.04 -0.50
C GLU A 91 10.09 -5.66 0.82
N GLY A 92 11.17 -4.89 0.75
CA GLY A 92 11.86 -4.33 1.92
C GLY A 92 10.97 -3.41 2.76
N PHE A 93 10.29 -2.46 2.12
CA PHE A 93 9.34 -1.53 2.73
C PHE A 93 8.23 -2.27 3.49
N VAL A 94 7.58 -3.25 2.84
CA VAL A 94 6.53 -4.04 3.49
C VAL A 94 7.11 -4.87 4.62
N SER A 95 8.26 -5.52 4.42
CA SER A 95 8.88 -6.34 5.46
C SER A 95 9.23 -5.54 6.73
N ALA A 96 9.43 -4.23 6.60
CA ALA A 96 9.72 -3.30 7.68
C ALA A 96 8.48 -2.75 8.41
N GLY A 97 7.26 -3.01 7.92
CA GLY A 97 6.02 -2.56 8.54
C GLY A 97 5.05 -1.86 7.60
N GLY A 98 5.49 -1.50 6.39
CA GLY A 98 4.68 -0.78 5.43
C GLY A 98 3.52 -1.61 4.90
N SER A 99 2.43 -0.96 4.50
CA SER A 99 1.31 -1.60 3.82
C SER A 99 1.26 -1.19 2.35
N VAL A 100 1.05 -2.16 1.45
CA VAL A 100 0.97 -1.88 0.01
C VAL A 100 -0.29 -2.51 -0.56
N PHE A 101 -1.02 -1.73 -1.35
CA PHE A 101 -2.06 -2.23 -2.24
C PHE A 101 -1.63 -2.04 -3.70
N VAL A 102 -1.17 -3.12 -4.34
CA VAL A 102 -0.86 -3.15 -5.77
C VAL A 102 -2.10 -3.58 -6.55
N ASN A 103 -2.56 -2.74 -7.47
CA ASN A 103 -3.70 -3.04 -8.32
C ASN A 103 -3.40 -2.71 -9.79
N ALA A 104 -3.70 -3.60 -10.71
CA ALA A 104 -3.65 -3.25 -12.14
C ALA A 104 -4.66 -4.07 -12.94
N ALA A 105 -5.63 -3.40 -13.53
CA ALA A 105 -6.42 -3.95 -14.63
C ALA A 105 -5.73 -3.58 -15.95
N ARG A 106 -4.77 -4.41 -16.35
CA ARG A 106 -3.96 -4.19 -17.54
C ARG A 106 -4.81 -4.31 -18.79
N TRP A 107 -4.32 -3.72 -19.88
CA TRP A 107 -4.95 -3.79 -21.19
C TRP A 107 -3.90 -4.10 -22.25
N GLY A 108 -3.24 -5.25 -22.06
CA GLY A 108 -2.10 -5.69 -22.84
C GLY A 108 -1.13 -6.51 -22.00
N GLY A 109 -0.29 -7.29 -22.68
CA GLY A 109 0.60 -8.28 -22.06
C GLY A 109 -0.14 -9.57 -21.74
N THR A 110 0.19 -10.69 -22.38
CA THR A 110 -0.42 -12.01 -22.05
C THR A 110 0.51 -12.81 -21.14
N ASP A 111 1.22 -12.11 -20.26
CA ASP A 111 2.27 -12.67 -19.43
C ASP A 111 1.84 -12.76 -17.97
N ASN A 112 2.35 -13.81 -17.32
CA ASN A 112 2.31 -13.95 -15.87
C ASN A 112 3.32 -12.96 -15.29
N PHE A 113 2.88 -11.71 -15.10
CA PHE A 113 3.72 -10.63 -14.63
C PHE A 113 4.01 -10.81 -13.13
N ASN A 114 5.28 -10.79 -12.75
CA ASN A 114 5.69 -11.01 -11.37
C ASN A 114 5.46 -9.75 -10.51
N LEU A 115 4.49 -9.82 -9.61
CA LEU A 115 4.17 -8.75 -8.66
C LEU A 115 5.16 -8.69 -7.48
N GLY A 116 6.04 -9.68 -7.35
CA GLY A 116 6.79 -9.93 -6.13
C GLY A 116 5.96 -10.72 -5.12
N PHE A 117 6.48 -10.86 -3.90
CA PHE A 117 5.78 -11.48 -2.77
C PHE A 117 5.32 -12.94 -2.99
N GLY A 118 5.80 -13.60 -4.05
CA GLY A 118 5.36 -14.94 -4.44
C GLY A 118 4.05 -14.99 -5.24
N ALA A 119 3.59 -13.86 -5.79
CA ALA A 119 2.40 -13.78 -6.62
C ALA A 119 2.70 -13.27 -8.03
N THR A 120 1.87 -13.70 -8.99
CA THR A 120 1.90 -13.18 -10.37
C THR A 120 0.52 -12.68 -10.77
N MET A 121 0.51 -11.66 -11.62
CA MET A 121 -0.69 -11.14 -12.26
C MET A 121 -0.82 -11.74 -13.65
N ASP A 122 -2.02 -12.19 -14.02
CA ASP A 122 -2.30 -12.76 -15.34
C ASP A 122 -3.41 -11.99 -16.04
N TYR A 123 -3.07 -11.44 -17.22
CA TYR A 123 -4.01 -10.87 -18.17
C TYR A 123 -4.28 -11.91 -19.25
N SER A 124 -5.34 -12.69 -19.07
CA SER A 124 -5.77 -13.71 -20.04
C SER A 124 -6.63 -13.15 -21.18
N GLY A 125 -6.77 -11.83 -21.28
CA GLY A 125 -7.65 -11.14 -22.25
C GLY A 125 -9.15 -11.23 -21.91
N ASN A 126 -9.50 -11.81 -20.76
CA ASN A 126 -10.87 -11.93 -20.28
C ASN A 126 -11.16 -10.83 -19.25
N HIS A 127 -12.25 -10.09 -19.44
CA HIS A 127 -12.77 -9.18 -18.42
C HIS A 127 -13.91 -9.86 -17.66
N ALA A 128 -13.99 -9.64 -16.36
CA ALA A 128 -15.08 -10.12 -15.52
C ALA A 128 -16.15 -9.03 -15.38
N GLU A 129 -17.42 -9.37 -15.59
CA GLU A 129 -18.53 -8.42 -15.38
C GLU A 129 -19.07 -8.44 -13.93
N THR A 130 -18.89 -9.56 -13.24
CA THR A 130 -19.37 -9.76 -11.86
C THR A 130 -18.22 -10.19 -10.98
N CYS A 131 -18.05 -9.47 -9.88
CA CYS A 131 -17.03 -9.69 -8.88
C CYS A 131 -17.69 -9.83 -7.50
N THR A 132 -17.22 -10.77 -6.70
CA THR A 132 -17.79 -11.12 -5.40
C THR A 132 -16.73 -11.00 -4.33
N LEU A 133 -17.04 -10.32 -3.24
CA LEU A 133 -16.21 -10.30 -2.06
C LEU A 133 -16.34 -11.63 -1.31
N THR A 134 -15.21 -12.20 -0.92
CA THR A 134 -15.11 -13.40 -0.10
C THR A 134 -14.86 -13.10 1.37
N THR A 135 -14.67 -11.81 1.70
CA THR A 135 -14.44 -11.28 3.04
C THR A 135 -15.58 -10.37 3.50
N ASP A 136 -15.72 -10.18 4.82
CA ASP A 136 -16.60 -9.19 5.43
C ASP A 136 -15.92 -7.83 5.69
N HIS A 137 -14.61 -7.70 5.43
CA HIS A 137 -13.83 -6.47 5.68
C HIS A 137 -14.45 -5.22 5.02
N PHE A 138 -15.10 -5.40 3.87
CA PHE A 138 -15.71 -4.30 3.08
C PHE A 138 -17.24 -4.37 3.00
N ALA A 139 -17.85 -5.36 3.66
CA ALA A 139 -19.23 -5.77 3.41
C ALA A 139 -20.29 -4.72 3.75
N ALA A 140 -19.94 -3.68 4.53
CA ALA A 140 -20.81 -2.53 4.76
C ALA A 140 -21.23 -1.82 3.45
N ALA A 141 -20.39 -1.89 2.41
CA ALA A 141 -20.69 -1.37 1.09
C ALA A 141 -21.43 -2.40 0.20
N GLY A 142 -21.53 -3.66 0.61
CA GLY A 142 -22.09 -4.76 -0.18
C GLY A 142 -21.07 -5.88 -0.41
N THR A 143 -21.54 -7.04 -0.89
CA THR A 143 -20.70 -8.25 -1.08
C THR A 143 -20.52 -8.66 -2.54
N VAL A 144 -21.21 -8.00 -3.45
CA VAL A 144 -21.11 -8.21 -4.90
C VAL A 144 -21.06 -6.84 -5.56
N PHE A 145 -20.13 -6.67 -6.49
CA PHE A 145 -20.10 -5.53 -7.38
C PHE A 145 -20.09 -6.03 -8.82
N THR A 146 -21.06 -5.56 -9.58
CA THR A 146 -21.20 -5.84 -11.01
C THR A 146 -20.66 -4.64 -11.80
N GLY A 147 -20.49 -4.74 -13.10
CA GLY A 147 -20.05 -3.64 -13.94
C GLY A 147 -19.81 -4.06 -15.39
N ASN A 148 -19.32 -3.16 -16.23
CA ASN A 148 -18.94 -3.48 -17.61
C ASN A 148 -17.56 -4.16 -17.71
N GLY A 149 -16.91 -4.38 -16.56
CA GLY A 149 -15.61 -5.02 -16.43
C GLY A 149 -15.05 -4.66 -15.06
N CYS A 150 -15.33 -5.45 -14.02
CA CYS A 150 -14.88 -5.21 -12.65
C CYS A 150 -13.43 -5.65 -12.39
N ALA A 151 -12.89 -6.51 -13.24
CA ALA A 151 -11.48 -6.92 -13.25
C ALA A 151 -11.06 -7.34 -14.65
N HIS A 152 -9.80 -7.05 -15.01
CA HIS A 152 -9.18 -7.51 -16.26
C HIS A 152 -8.04 -8.51 -16.02
N ASP A 153 -7.47 -8.48 -14.82
CA ASP A 153 -6.42 -9.39 -14.42
C ASP A 153 -6.92 -10.24 -13.25
N ILE A 154 -6.34 -11.44 -13.14
CA ILE A 154 -6.41 -12.25 -11.93
C ILE A 154 -5.05 -12.29 -11.24
N VAL A 155 -5.05 -12.57 -9.95
CA VAL A 155 -3.84 -12.84 -9.18
C VAL A 155 -3.70 -14.34 -9.02
N ILE A 156 -2.55 -14.86 -9.42
CA ILE A 156 -2.13 -16.24 -9.21
C ILE A 156 -1.16 -16.24 -8.02
N SER A 157 -1.58 -16.84 -6.92
CA SER A 157 -0.86 -16.85 -5.64
C SER A 157 -0.85 -18.24 -4.99
N GLY A 158 -0.02 -18.39 -3.95
CA GLY A 158 0.06 -19.59 -3.13
C GLY A 158 -1.04 -19.66 -2.06
N ALA A 159 -1.09 -20.77 -1.32
CA ALA A 159 -2.05 -21.00 -0.24
C ALA A 159 -1.77 -20.17 1.04
N ASP A 160 -0.69 -19.41 1.06
CA ASP A 160 -0.34 -18.44 2.11
C ASP A 160 -1.04 -17.08 1.94
N PHE A 161 -1.83 -16.91 0.88
CA PHE A 161 -2.67 -15.74 0.66
C PHE A 161 -4.12 -16.01 1.03
N ASP A 162 -4.77 -15.00 1.60
CA ASP A 162 -6.21 -14.98 1.80
C ASP A 162 -6.88 -14.28 0.60
N THR A 163 -7.88 -14.93 0.02
CA THR A 163 -8.66 -14.35 -1.07
C THR A 163 -9.72 -13.39 -0.52
N LEU A 164 -9.74 -12.16 -1.02
CA LEU A 164 -10.71 -11.12 -0.61
C LEU A 164 -11.81 -10.87 -1.63
N ALA A 165 -11.50 -11.07 -2.91
CA ALA A 165 -12.49 -10.98 -3.96
C ALA A 165 -12.16 -11.94 -5.11
N VAL A 166 -13.21 -12.48 -5.72
CA VAL A 166 -13.14 -13.40 -6.85
C VAL A 166 -14.01 -12.92 -8.00
N SER A 167 -13.64 -13.36 -9.20
CA SER A 167 -14.46 -13.29 -10.40
C SER A 167 -14.77 -14.69 -10.92
N THR A 168 -15.43 -14.78 -12.08
CA THR A 168 -15.60 -16.04 -12.81
C THR A 168 -14.27 -16.64 -13.33
N HIS A 169 -13.20 -15.86 -13.34
CA HIS A 169 -11.90 -16.28 -13.88
C HIS A 169 -10.87 -16.65 -12.78
N GLY A 170 -11.14 -16.29 -11.53
CA GLY A 170 -10.22 -16.54 -10.41
C GLY A 170 -10.17 -15.37 -9.43
N ASP A 171 -9.14 -15.37 -8.60
CA ASP A 171 -8.92 -14.37 -7.57
C ASP A 171 -8.54 -13.02 -8.20
N ILE A 172 -9.20 -11.95 -7.78
CA ILE A 172 -8.97 -10.59 -8.32
C ILE A 172 -8.48 -9.62 -7.25
N LEU A 173 -8.52 -10.04 -5.98
CA LEU A 173 -7.93 -9.37 -4.85
C LEU A 173 -7.56 -10.42 -3.81
N VAL A 174 -6.30 -10.46 -3.44
CA VAL A 174 -5.75 -11.33 -2.39
C VAL A 174 -4.94 -10.48 -1.42
N GLU A 175 -4.74 -10.99 -0.21
CA GLU A 175 -3.91 -10.35 0.80
C GLU A 175 -3.01 -11.35 1.52
N LYS A 176 -1.96 -10.83 2.18
CA LYS A 176 -1.25 -11.53 3.24
C LYS A 176 -0.36 -10.59 4.04
N ASP A 177 0.05 -11.06 5.21
CA ASP A 177 1.17 -10.46 5.93
C ASP A 177 2.50 -10.80 5.24
N PHE A 178 3.43 -9.84 5.24
CA PHE A 178 4.80 -10.04 4.74
C PHE A 178 5.81 -9.31 5.63
N GLY A 179 6.56 -10.09 6.42
CA GLY A 179 7.42 -9.53 7.46
C GLY A 179 6.58 -8.87 8.56
N LEU A 180 6.80 -7.58 8.81
CA LEU A 180 6.02 -6.79 9.78
C LEU A 180 4.85 -6.02 9.16
N GLY A 181 4.77 -5.97 7.83
CA GLY A 181 3.74 -5.23 7.11
C GLY A 181 2.76 -6.14 6.38
N HIS A 182 2.01 -5.54 5.46
CA HIS A 182 0.88 -6.18 4.81
C HIS A 182 0.82 -5.87 3.31
N ILE A 183 0.32 -6.82 2.52
CA ILE A 183 0.08 -6.62 1.10
C ILE A 183 -1.35 -6.95 0.71
N MET A 184 -1.90 -6.14 -0.19
CA MET A 184 -3.07 -6.45 -1.00
C MET A 184 -2.65 -6.42 -2.47
N LEU A 185 -2.99 -7.46 -3.23
CA LEU A 185 -2.65 -7.58 -4.65
C LEU A 185 -3.93 -7.81 -5.44
N GLY A 186 -4.18 -7.01 -6.49
CA GLY A 186 -5.43 -7.09 -7.24
C GLY A 186 -5.34 -6.75 -8.73
N GLY A 187 -6.32 -7.25 -9.48
CA GLY A 187 -6.47 -7.06 -10.93
C GLY A 187 -7.73 -6.28 -11.32
N MET A 188 -8.26 -5.50 -10.37
CA MET A 188 -9.55 -4.82 -10.51
C MET A 188 -9.42 -3.56 -11.34
N THR A 189 -10.46 -3.24 -12.10
CA THR A 189 -10.54 -1.96 -12.81
C THR A 189 -10.71 -0.79 -11.85
N THR A 190 -10.58 0.43 -12.39
CA THR A 190 -11.00 1.64 -11.72
C THR A 190 -12.53 1.68 -11.57
N THR A 191 -13.02 2.40 -10.57
CA THR A 191 -14.42 2.32 -10.13
C THR A 191 -15.45 2.84 -11.13
N ASN A 192 -15.03 3.58 -12.16
CA ASN A 192 -15.90 3.98 -13.28
C ASN A 192 -16.37 2.80 -14.15
N TRP A 193 -15.72 1.62 -14.02
CA TRP A 193 -16.16 0.38 -14.67
C TRP A 193 -17.05 -0.48 -13.77
N HIS A 194 -17.16 -0.10 -12.50
CA HIS A 194 -17.98 -0.79 -11.52
C HIS A 194 -19.38 -0.16 -11.51
N GLY A 195 -20.36 -0.99 -11.24
CA GLY A 195 -21.75 -0.65 -11.02
C GLY A 195 -21.99 -0.21 -9.58
N ALA A 196 -23.19 -0.50 -9.06
CA ALA A 196 -23.56 -0.13 -7.71
C ALA A 196 -22.53 -0.66 -6.69
N ASN A 197 -22.20 0.16 -5.69
CA ASN A 197 -21.29 -0.12 -4.58
C ASN A 197 -19.79 -0.18 -4.91
N GLY A 198 -19.38 -0.22 -6.19
CA GLY A 198 -17.97 -0.35 -6.55
C GLY A 198 -17.08 0.78 -6.02
N PHE A 199 -17.63 2.00 -5.95
CA PHE A 199 -16.95 3.15 -5.36
C PHE A 199 -16.72 2.97 -3.86
N ASP A 200 -17.78 2.70 -3.10
CA ASP A 200 -17.72 2.55 -1.64
C ASP A 200 -16.86 1.34 -1.23
N ILE A 201 -16.92 0.24 -1.99
CA ILE A 201 -16.05 -0.93 -1.79
C ILE A 201 -14.58 -0.54 -1.95
N ARG A 202 -14.23 0.20 -3.02
CA ARG A 202 -12.84 0.65 -3.23
C ARG A 202 -12.37 1.59 -2.11
N VAL A 203 -13.23 2.49 -1.65
CA VAL A 203 -12.94 3.38 -0.51
C VAL A 203 -12.63 2.56 0.74
N ASN A 204 -13.45 1.56 1.05
CA ASN A 204 -13.22 0.66 2.19
C ASN A 204 -11.93 -0.14 2.04
N MET A 205 -11.60 -0.63 0.84
CA MET A 205 -10.33 -1.33 0.56
C MET A 205 -9.11 -0.43 0.82
N LEU A 206 -9.16 0.83 0.39
CA LEU A 206 -8.08 1.80 0.64
C LEU A 206 -7.92 2.09 2.14
N GLN A 207 -9.02 2.31 2.85
CA GLN A 207 -8.99 2.55 4.30
C GLN A 207 -8.49 1.33 5.07
N TYR A 208 -8.91 0.13 4.66
CA TYR A 208 -8.47 -1.12 5.25
C TYR A 208 -6.97 -1.33 5.04
N GLY A 209 -6.48 -1.24 3.80
CA GLY A 209 -5.05 -1.38 3.50
C GLY A 209 -4.20 -0.38 4.27
N ALA A 210 -4.63 0.89 4.33
CA ALA A 210 -3.95 1.91 5.12
C ALA A 210 -3.97 1.61 6.64
N GLY A 211 -5.07 1.05 7.15
CA GLY A 211 -5.20 0.68 8.56
C GLY A 211 -4.33 -0.51 9.00
N LEU A 212 -3.76 -1.25 8.06
CA LEU A 212 -2.84 -2.37 8.31
C LEU A 212 -1.37 -1.96 8.33
N ALA A 213 -1.06 -0.71 7.99
CA ALA A 213 0.30 -0.21 8.08
C ALA A 213 0.77 -0.16 9.54
N GLY A 214 1.92 -0.76 9.83
CA GLY A 214 2.67 -0.57 11.06
C GLY A 214 3.61 0.63 10.96
N GLU A 215 4.21 1.04 12.09
CA GLU A 215 5.30 2.03 12.07
C GLU A 215 6.51 1.43 11.35
N VAL A 216 6.92 2.02 10.22
CA VAL A 216 8.16 1.64 9.51
C VAL A 216 9.36 2.27 10.25
N PRO A 217 10.30 1.48 10.79
CA PRO A 217 11.44 2.04 11.50
C PRO A 217 12.43 2.73 10.54
N GLU A 218 12.76 3.99 10.85
CA GLU A 218 13.80 4.75 10.16
C GLU A 218 15.09 3.94 9.96
N PRO A 219 15.75 4.05 8.78
CA PRO A 219 17.10 3.52 8.59
C PRO A 219 18.02 3.99 9.71
N ALA A 220 18.84 3.08 10.26
CA ALA A 220 19.56 3.19 11.55
C ALA A 220 20.56 4.39 11.71
N ILE A 221 20.57 5.37 10.81
CA ILE A 221 21.34 6.61 10.90
C ILE A 221 20.90 7.43 12.13
N VAL A 222 19.62 7.42 12.52
CA VAL A 222 19.13 8.16 13.71
C VAL A 222 19.59 7.51 15.02
N ALA A 223 19.70 6.18 15.07
CA ALA A 223 20.20 5.47 16.27
C ALA A 223 21.66 5.82 16.60
N LEU A 224 22.45 6.22 15.59
CA LEU A 224 23.85 6.60 15.77
C LEU A 224 24.00 7.98 16.46
N PHE A 225 23.06 8.91 16.23
CA PHE A 225 23.06 10.21 16.91
C PHE A 225 22.61 10.13 18.37
N GLY A 226 21.66 9.24 18.70
CA GLY A 226 21.22 9.00 20.07
C GLY A 226 22.32 8.43 20.98
N LEU A 227 23.19 7.56 20.45
CA LEU A 227 24.32 7.01 21.19
C LEU A 227 25.53 7.96 21.26
N GLY A 228 25.71 8.82 20.25
CA GLY A 228 26.80 9.81 20.22
C GLY A 228 26.67 10.90 21.30
N LEU A 229 25.45 11.34 21.62
CA LEU A 229 25.19 12.32 22.67
C LEU A 229 25.34 11.74 24.09
N ALA A 230 25.03 10.45 24.29
CA ALA A 230 25.27 9.77 25.56
C ALA A 230 26.78 9.55 25.83
N GLY A 231 27.58 9.32 24.78
CA GLY A 231 29.03 9.15 24.89
C GLY A 231 29.81 10.42 25.29
N LEU A 232 29.29 11.61 24.95
CA LEU A 232 29.91 12.89 25.31
C LEU A 232 29.64 13.31 26.77
N GLY A 233 28.59 12.76 27.41
CA GLY A 233 28.25 13.03 28.80
C GLY A 233 29.18 12.41 29.84
N PHE A 234 29.91 11.34 29.48
CA PHE A 234 30.80 10.62 30.39
C PHE A 234 32.29 11.01 30.30
N SER A 235 32.67 11.93 29.39
CA SER A 235 34.08 12.25 29.14
C SER A 235 34.65 13.44 29.92
N ARG A 236 33.90 14.08 30.83
CA ARG A 236 34.41 15.19 31.66
C ARG A 236 34.24 14.96 33.16
N ARG A 237 35.14 14.19 33.77
CA ARG A 237 35.64 14.42 35.14
C ARG A 237 37.02 13.77 35.33
N LYS A 238 38.06 14.48 34.88
CA LYS A 238 39.39 14.45 35.52
C LYS A 238 40.02 15.83 35.40
N ALA A 239 39.99 16.58 36.50
CA ALA A 239 41.00 17.60 36.79
C ALA A 239 40.94 17.95 38.28
N LYS A 240 41.97 17.47 38.99
CA LYS A 240 42.57 17.87 40.28
C LYS A 240 41.67 18.24 41.46
#